data_AF-A0A958XDM7-F1
#
_entry.id   AF-A0A958XDM7-F1
#
_cell.length_a   1.000
_cell.length_b   1.000
_cell.length_c   1.000
_cell.angle_alpha   90.00
_cell.angle_beta   90.00
_cell.angle_gamma   90.00
#
_symmetry.space_group_name_H-M   'P 1'
#
loop_
_entity.id
_entity.type
_entity.pdbx_description
1 polymer ?
#
loop_
_entity_poly.entity_id
_entity_poly.type
_entity_poly.pdbx_seq_one_letter_code
_entity_poly.pdbx_strand_id
1 'polypeptide(L)'
;NSYYEYAYMRRYYGGVDPAGDFGLPKFMFDPKKNGPLFENGYLLLARDHKDTPPDTHSDRFVPIAYGLQVYMKTALCLDWLEAAIGTERFDAAMQAYYRNWQFRHPYPEDLRSAWKSAGLEADWWFDAMQTQRRADFALRSAKKNPQSGEWTLDVRNRGDLEAPFPVTALKNGVPVATRWYDAPGMLTFPNADADAFSIDTGHVALDINRKNNLLRTGGFMPGFEPLDVAVFAPFQEPGRSTLAAIPWIGWNNYDKTMIGVLLYNPMIPSRRFQYYIAPGFGTGTGKFAGLADLRWKWFPGGLFPRAELGLSAKTFHFDHNWQDDYDLRFYKVSPQARFELRDRSTSFRQYLNFRVLFIGKENDVR
;
A
#
# COMPACT_ATOMS: atom_id res chain seq x y z
N ASN A 1 -0.17 25.88 -7.58
CA ASN A 1 -0.73 24.55 -7.25
C ASN A 1 0.29 23.82 -6.35
N SER A 2 -0.09 22.74 -5.68
CA SER A 2 0.82 22.04 -4.77
C SER A 2 2.07 21.45 -5.44
N TYR A 3 1.98 21.08 -6.72
CA TYR A 3 3.16 20.64 -7.49
C TYR A 3 4.24 21.73 -7.51
N TYR A 4 3.91 22.96 -7.94
CA TYR A 4 4.89 24.05 -8.00
C TYR A 4 5.36 24.51 -6.62
N GLU A 5 4.50 24.43 -5.60
CA GLU A 5 4.89 24.66 -4.22
C GLU A 5 5.95 23.64 -3.77
N TYR A 6 5.73 22.34 -3.99
CA TYR A 6 6.69 21.31 -3.65
C TYR A 6 7.98 21.42 -4.48
N ALA A 7 7.88 21.72 -5.77
CA ALA A 7 9.05 21.97 -6.61
C ALA A 7 9.87 23.16 -6.11
N TYR A 8 9.22 24.25 -5.71
CA TYR A 8 9.86 25.42 -5.12
C TYR A 8 10.53 25.08 -3.77
N MET A 9 9.83 24.38 -2.89
CA MET A 9 10.39 23.93 -1.60
C MET A 9 11.60 23.00 -1.78
N ARG A 10 11.55 22.05 -2.73
CA ARG A 10 12.70 21.20 -3.10
C ARG A 10 13.89 22.03 -3.56
N ARG A 11 13.66 23.03 -4.41
CA ARG A 11 14.72 23.84 -5.01
C ARG A 11 15.41 24.80 -4.04
N TYR A 12 14.64 25.44 -3.15
CA TYR A 12 15.14 26.55 -2.34
C TYR A 12 15.25 26.23 -0.84
N TYR A 13 14.56 25.20 -0.35
CA TYR A 13 14.45 24.89 1.08
C TYR A 13 14.80 23.43 1.42
N GLY A 14 15.32 22.66 0.46
CA GLY A 14 15.70 21.26 0.66
C GLY A 14 14.55 20.26 0.67
N GLY A 15 13.33 20.70 0.32
CA GLY A 15 12.12 19.87 0.27
C GLY A 15 11.07 20.27 1.28
N VAL A 16 10.02 19.46 1.35
CA VAL A 16 9.00 19.52 2.41
C VAL A 16 9.35 18.51 3.51
N ASP A 17 8.91 18.76 4.74
CA ASP A 17 8.97 17.80 5.84
C ASP A 17 7.53 17.45 6.26
N PRO A 18 6.83 16.58 5.49
CA PRO A 18 5.43 16.29 5.73
C PRO A 18 5.17 15.77 7.15
N ALA A 19 6.09 14.99 7.71
CA ALA A 19 5.94 14.49 9.07
C ALA A 19 5.99 15.65 10.09
N GLY A 20 6.95 16.57 9.93
CA GLY A 20 7.03 17.78 10.74
C GLY A 20 5.81 18.70 10.57
N ASP A 21 5.41 18.97 9.34
CA ASP A 21 4.30 19.87 8.99
C ASP A 21 2.96 19.39 9.57
N PHE A 22 2.75 18.07 9.65
CA PHE A 22 1.57 17.46 10.26
C PHE A 22 1.72 17.15 11.76
N GLY A 23 2.85 17.50 12.39
CA GLY A 23 3.11 17.20 13.81
C GLY A 23 3.22 15.70 14.12
N LEU A 24 3.59 14.91 13.14
CA LEU A 24 3.69 13.46 13.24
C LEU A 24 5.06 13.03 13.81
N PRO A 25 5.13 11.98 14.64
CA PRO A 25 6.40 11.50 15.18
C PRO A 25 7.34 10.97 14.09
N LYS A 26 8.41 11.72 13.78
CA LYS A 26 9.34 11.45 12.67
C LYS A 26 9.93 10.04 12.66
N PHE A 27 10.14 9.43 13.83
CA PHE A 27 10.66 8.07 13.94
C PHE A 27 9.77 7.00 13.26
N MET A 28 8.49 7.29 13.04
CA MET A 28 7.57 6.39 12.33
C MET A 28 7.65 6.53 10.81
N PHE A 29 8.28 7.60 10.30
CA PHE A 29 8.25 8.00 8.90
C PHE A 29 9.67 8.12 8.34
N ASP A 30 10.33 6.99 8.16
CA ASP A 30 11.58 6.93 7.42
C ASP A 30 11.29 6.71 5.92
N PRO A 31 11.51 7.70 5.04
CA PRO A 31 11.22 7.57 3.62
C PRO A 31 12.11 6.54 2.92
N LYS A 32 13.31 6.22 3.44
CA LYS A 32 14.19 5.19 2.88
C LYS A 32 13.68 3.79 3.18
N LYS A 33 13.00 3.61 4.31
CA LYS A 33 12.47 2.34 4.76
C LYS A 33 11.03 2.13 4.26
N ASN A 34 10.17 3.12 4.49
CA ASN A 34 8.72 3.02 4.33
C ASN A 34 8.20 3.64 3.03
N GLY A 35 9.08 4.26 2.24
CA GLY A 35 8.70 5.10 1.09
C GLY A 35 8.21 6.50 1.49
N PRO A 36 8.02 7.40 0.53
CA PRO A 36 7.58 8.78 0.78
C PRO A 36 6.25 8.86 1.56
N LEU A 37 6.15 9.81 2.49
CA LEU A 37 4.91 9.99 3.28
C LEU A 37 3.71 10.33 2.40
N PHE A 38 3.90 11.17 1.38
CA PHE A 38 2.82 11.55 0.49
C PHE A 38 2.29 10.39 -0.35
N GLU A 39 3.16 9.50 -0.83
CA GLU A 39 2.75 8.25 -1.47
C GLU A 39 1.95 7.38 -0.48
N ASN A 40 2.46 7.19 0.74
CA ASN A 40 1.76 6.44 1.78
C ASN A 40 0.37 7.03 2.11
N GLY A 41 0.24 8.35 2.06
CA GLY A 41 -1.05 9.06 2.16
C GLY A 41 -2.00 8.69 1.02
N TYR A 42 -1.54 8.71 -0.23
CA TYR A 42 -2.34 8.23 -1.36
C TYR A 42 -2.75 6.75 -1.19
N LEU A 43 -1.79 5.88 -0.83
CA LEU A 43 -2.00 4.44 -0.67
C LEU A 43 -2.99 4.10 0.46
N LEU A 44 -3.10 4.95 1.49
CA LEU A 44 -4.06 4.78 2.60
C LEU A 44 -5.49 4.62 2.09
N LEU A 45 -5.86 5.39 1.06
CA LEU A 45 -7.19 5.36 0.45
C LEU A 45 -7.23 4.41 -0.75
N ALA A 46 -6.20 4.43 -1.60
CA ALA A 46 -6.18 3.67 -2.86
C ALA A 46 -6.23 2.15 -2.64
N ARG A 47 -5.46 1.61 -1.68
CA ARG A 47 -5.46 0.15 -1.39
C ARG A 47 -6.74 -0.37 -0.75
N ASP A 48 -7.57 0.55 -0.26
CA ASP A 48 -8.87 0.27 0.33
C ASP A 48 -10.01 0.58 -0.64
N HIS A 49 -9.71 0.99 -1.88
CA HIS A 49 -10.67 1.44 -2.89
C HIS A 49 -11.58 2.57 -2.39
N LYS A 50 -11.02 3.43 -1.52
CA LYS A 50 -11.68 4.61 -0.94
C LYS A 50 -11.12 5.92 -1.49
N ASP A 51 -10.18 5.84 -2.43
CA ASP A 51 -9.71 7.00 -3.16
C ASP A 51 -10.86 7.61 -3.95
N THR A 52 -10.91 8.94 -3.99
CA THR A 52 -11.97 9.71 -4.64
C THR A 52 -11.30 10.57 -5.72
N PRO A 53 -11.78 10.57 -6.97
CA PRO A 53 -11.16 11.34 -8.03
C PRO A 53 -11.09 12.83 -7.65
N PRO A 54 -9.96 13.52 -7.83
CA PRO A 54 -9.83 14.96 -7.60
C PRO A 54 -10.92 15.82 -8.28
N ASP A 55 -11.44 15.42 -9.43
CA ASP A 55 -12.53 16.09 -10.17
C ASP A 55 -13.94 15.86 -9.56
N THR A 56 -14.01 15.31 -8.34
CA THR A 56 -15.27 15.12 -7.63
C THR A 56 -15.73 16.45 -7.02
N HIS A 57 -17.05 16.67 -6.93
CA HIS A 57 -17.58 17.84 -6.23
C HIS A 57 -17.21 17.83 -4.74
N SER A 58 -16.90 18.99 -4.17
CA SER A 58 -16.28 19.13 -2.84
C SER A 58 -17.13 18.53 -1.70
N ASP A 59 -18.46 18.61 -1.80
CA ASP A 59 -19.41 18.07 -0.83
C ASP A 59 -19.44 16.53 -0.73
N ARG A 60 -18.80 15.82 -1.67
CA ARG A 60 -18.70 14.36 -1.66
C ARG A 60 -17.41 13.84 -1.06
N PHE A 61 -16.43 14.70 -0.76
CA PHE A 61 -15.21 14.27 -0.11
C PHE A 61 -15.43 14.11 1.39
N VAL A 62 -14.94 12.99 1.93
CA VAL A 62 -14.59 12.94 3.36
C VAL A 62 -13.37 13.84 3.59
N PRO A 63 -13.24 14.53 4.75
CA PRO A 63 -12.20 15.54 4.94
C PRO A 63 -10.78 15.08 4.62
N ILE A 64 -10.41 13.85 5.03
CA ILE A 64 -9.10 13.27 4.74
C ILE A 64 -8.86 13.03 3.25
N ALA A 65 -9.90 12.66 2.49
CA ALA A 65 -9.78 12.44 1.05
C ALA A 65 -9.59 13.76 0.31
N TYR A 66 -10.16 14.87 0.79
CA TYR A 66 -9.97 16.17 0.16
C TYR A 66 -8.48 16.55 0.14
N GLY A 67 -7.78 16.49 1.28
CA GLY A 67 -6.35 16.77 1.34
C GLY A 67 -5.50 15.78 0.53
N LEU A 68 -5.70 14.47 0.77
CA LEU A 68 -4.87 13.42 0.16
C LEU A 68 -5.09 13.26 -1.35
N GLN A 69 -6.30 13.54 -1.87
CA GLN A 69 -6.62 13.35 -3.28
C GLN A 69 -6.51 14.67 -4.05
N VAL A 70 -7.17 15.74 -3.63
CA VAL A 70 -7.20 16.99 -4.41
C VAL A 70 -5.83 17.64 -4.49
N TYR A 71 -5.10 17.72 -3.39
CA TYR A 71 -3.78 18.37 -3.36
C TYR A 71 -2.66 17.36 -3.64
N MET A 72 -2.60 16.28 -2.86
CA MET A 72 -1.45 15.38 -2.88
C MET A 72 -1.43 14.46 -4.11
N LYS A 73 -2.52 13.74 -4.44
CA LYS A 73 -2.56 12.90 -5.65
C LYS A 73 -2.32 13.74 -6.91
N THR A 74 -2.92 14.93 -7.02
CA THR A 74 -2.69 15.84 -8.16
C THR A 74 -1.22 16.23 -8.30
N ALA A 75 -0.56 16.60 -7.20
CA ALA A 75 0.86 16.95 -7.22
C ALA A 75 1.74 15.74 -7.60
N LEU A 76 1.47 14.56 -7.04
CA LEU A 76 2.20 13.33 -7.36
C LEU A 76 1.99 12.90 -8.82
N CYS A 77 0.79 13.04 -9.38
CA CYS A 77 0.52 12.74 -10.79
C CYS A 77 1.21 13.74 -11.72
N LEU A 78 1.36 15.02 -11.33
CA LEU A 78 2.16 15.99 -12.11
C LEU A 78 3.66 15.68 -12.03
N ASP A 79 4.19 15.33 -10.85
CA ASP A 79 5.56 14.83 -10.68
C ASP A 79 5.78 13.58 -11.57
N TRP A 80 4.81 12.66 -11.61
CA TRP A 80 4.85 11.48 -12.47
C TRP A 80 4.87 11.85 -13.96
N LEU A 81 4.01 12.78 -14.38
CA LEU A 81 3.97 13.25 -15.76
C LEU A 81 5.30 13.91 -16.17
N GLU A 82 5.83 14.82 -15.35
CA GLU A 82 7.12 15.48 -15.58
C GLU A 82 8.24 14.45 -15.72
N ALA A 83 8.31 13.47 -14.81
CA ALA A 83 9.36 12.45 -14.83
C ALA A 83 9.30 11.56 -16.08
N ALA A 84 8.08 11.32 -16.62
CA ALA A 84 7.89 10.52 -17.83
C ALA A 84 8.29 11.27 -19.10
N ILE A 85 7.99 12.56 -19.21
CA ILE A 85 8.15 13.33 -20.45
C ILE A 85 9.39 14.26 -20.45
N GLY A 86 9.97 14.51 -19.29
CA GLY A 86 11.05 15.47 -19.05
C GLY A 86 10.57 16.89 -18.75
N THR A 87 11.32 17.60 -17.91
CA THR A 87 11.00 18.96 -17.42
C THR A 87 10.79 19.97 -18.53
N GLU A 88 11.60 19.96 -19.60
CA GLU A 88 11.47 20.94 -20.69
C GLU A 88 10.11 20.87 -21.39
N ARG A 89 9.67 19.65 -21.75
CA ARG A 89 8.37 19.43 -22.40
C ARG A 89 7.22 19.73 -21.46
N PHE A 90 7.36 19.32 -20.19
CA PHE A 90 6.38 19.61 -19.14
C PHE A 90 6.20 21.12 -18.94
N ASP A 91 7.28 21.86 -18.74
CA ASP A 91 7.27 23.30 -18.52
C ASP A 91 6.71 24.04 -19.73
N ALA A 92 7.09 23.67 -20.95
CA ALA A 92 6.55 24.26 -22.16
C ALA A 92 5.02 24.14 -22.23
N ALA A 93 4.47 22.96 -21.93
CA ALA A 93 3.03 22.72 -21.93
C ALA A 93 2.30 23.48 -20.80
N MET A 94 2.87 23.49 -19.59
CA MET A 94 2.29 24.21 -18.45
C MET A 94 2.31 25.72 -18.65
N GLN A 95 3.38 26.27 -19.22
CA GLN A 95 3.48 27.69 -19.55
C GLN A 95 2.52 28.06 -20.70
N ALA A 96 2.34 27.19 -21.69
CA ALA A 96 1.35 27.39 -22.75
C ALA A 96 -0.07 27.46 -22.18
N TYR A 97 -0.43 26.53 -21.30
CA TYR A 97 -1.69 26.57 -20.56
C TYR A 97 -1.85 27.90 -19.78
N TYR A 98 -0.85 28.30 -19.01
CA TYR A 98 -0.90 29.56 -18.26
C TYR A 98 -1.10 30.78 -19.18
N ARG A 99 -0.34 30.89 -20.28
CA ARG A 99 -0.49 32.02 -21.23
C ARG A 99 -1.90 32.09 -21.83
N ASN A 100 -2.50 30.94 -22.13
CA ASN A 100 -3.82 30.85 -22.76
C ASN A 100 -4.97 31.12 -21.78
N TRP A 101 -4.77 30.80 -20.49
CA TRP A 101 -5.84 30.77 -19.48
C TRP A 101 -5.63 31.68 -18.26
N GLN A 102 -4.54 32.45 -18.21
CA GLN A 102 -4.35 33.47 -17.19
C GLN A 102 -5.55 34.43 -17.14
N PHE A 103 -6.01 34.73 -15.92
CA PHE A 103 -7.18 35.57 -15.62
C PHE A 103 -8.52 35.03 -16.15
N ARG A 104 -8.63 33.70 -16.34
CA ARG A 104 -9.87 32.99 -16.72
C ARG A 104 -10.20 31.87 -15.71
N HIS A 105 -11.33 31.22 -15.89
CA HIS A 105 -11.78 30.06 -15.10
C HIS A 105 -11.78 28.79 -15.96
N PRO A 106 -10.61 28.16 -16.19
CA PRO A 106 -10.49 26.95 -16.99
C PRO A 106 -11.10 25.73 -16.29
N TYR A 107 -11.58 24.78 -17.12
CA TYR A 107 -12.01 23.45 -16.73
C TYR A 107 -11.00 22.37 -17.19
N PRO A 108 -11.12 21.10 -16.75
CA PRO A 108 -10.19 20.03 -17.14
C PRO A 108 -10.01 19.88 -18.66
N GLU A 109 -11.05 20.09 -19.46
CA GLU A 109 -11.02 20.07 -20.92
C GLU A 109 -10.12 21.17 -21.52
N ASP A 110 -10.05 22.33 -20.87
CA ASP A 110 -9.23 23.45 -21.30
C ASP A 110 -7.74 23.17 -21.07
N LEU A 111 -7.42 22.54 -19.94
CA LEU A 111 -6.07 22.04 -19.64
C LEU A 111 -5.68 20.94 -20.65
N ARG A 112 -6.58 19.98 -20.90
CA ARG A 112 -6.36 18.89 -21.87
C ARG A 112 -6.09 19.45 -23.27
N SER A 113 -6.90 20.42 -23.70
CA SER A 113 -6.73 21.11 -24.98
C SER A 113 -5.39 21.85 -25.05
N ALA A 114 -5.04 22.62 -24.03
CA ALA A 114 -3.79 23.37 -23.99
C ALA A 114 -2.54 22.46 -24.04
N TRP A 115 -2.54 21.35 -23.31
CA TRP A 115 -1.47 20.35 -23.36
C TRP A 115 -1.36 19.71 -24.74
N LYS A 116 -2.49 19.29 -25.33
CA LYS A 116 -2.52 18.72 -26.67
C LYS A 116 -1.97 19.69 -27.72
N SER A 117 -2.36 20.96 -27.66
CA SER A 117 -1.82 22.01 -28.54
C SER A 117 -0.32 22.25 -28.35
N ALA A 118 0.22 21.93 -27.17
CA ALA A 118 1.65 22.01 -26.87
C ALA A 118 2.41 20.70 -27.16
N GLY A 119 1.79 19.69 -27.77
CA GLY A 119 2.42 18.40 -28.09
C GLY A 119 2.63 17.48 -26.89
N LEU A 120 1.83 17.68 -25.83
CA LEU A 120 1.78 16.83 -24.65
C LEU A 120 0.50 16.00 -24.64
N GLU A 121 0.65 14.69 -24.82
CA GLU A 121 -0.41 13.70 -24.65
C GLU A 121 -0.30 13.03 -23.27
N ALA A 122 -1.35 13.16 -22.46
CA ALA A 122 -1.35 12.70 -21.07
C ALA A 122 -2.76 12.27 -20.63
N ASP A 123 -3.50 11.56 -21.49
CA ASP A 123 -4.88 11.13 -21.18
C ASP A 123 -4.96 10.30 -19.88
N TRP A 124 -3.94 9.49 -19.60
CA TRP A 124 -3.81 8.76 -18.34
C TRP A 124 -3.86 9.66 -17.11
N TRP A 125 -3.31 10.88 -17.19
CA TRP A 125 -3.30 11.84 -16.08
C TRP A 125 -4.73 12.30 -15.78
N PHE A 126 -5.51 12.59 -16.84
CA PHE A 126 -6.92 12.93 -16.69
C PHE A 126 -7.73 11.75 -16.16
N ASP A 127 -7.47 10.52 -16.62
CA ASP A 127 -8.08 9.31 -16.07
C ASP A 127 -7.80 9.18 -14.56
N ALA A 128 -6.57 9.48 -14.12
CA ALA A 128 -6.21 9.47 -12.71
C ALA A 128 -6.93 10.58 -11.90
N MET A 129 -7.23 11.72 -12.52
CA MET A 129 -7.95 12.84 -11.87
C MET A 129 -9.47 12.66 -11.86
N GLN A 130 -10.03 12.00 -12.87
CA GLN A 130 -11.47 11.94 -13.14
C GLN A 130 -12.09 10.59 -12.79
N THR A 131 -11.28 9.54 -12.61
CA THR A 131 -11.74 8.18 -12.31
C THR A 131 -11.01 7.57 -11.10
N GLN A 132 -11.50 6.43 -10.64
CA GLN A 132 -10.84 5.61 -9.59
C GLN A 132 -9.89 4.57 -10.18
N ARG A 133 -9.45 4.75 -11.44
CA ARG A 133 -8.47 3.87 -12.06
C ARG A 133 -7.13 3.98 -11.32
N ARG A 134 -6.46 2.85 -11.10
CA ARG A 134 -5.20 2.73 -10.35
C ARG A 134 -4.18 1.92 -11.13
N ALA A 135 -2.90 2.23 -10.92
CA ALA A 135 -1.78 1.45 -11.43
C ALA A 135 -1.38 0.34 -10.43
N ASP A 136 -1.11 -0.87 -10.93
CA ASP A 136 -0.52 -2.01 -10.18
C ASP A 136 0.38 -2.79 -11.14
N PHE A 137 1.62 -2.33 -11.32
CA PHE A 137 2.55 -2.92 -12.28
C PHE A 137 3.37 -4.03 -11.64
N ALA A 138 3.21 -5.25 -12.15
CA ALA A 138 3.90 -6.44 -11.66
C ALA A 138 4.97 -6.91 -12.65
N LEU A 139 6.20 -7.04 -12.19
CA LEU A 139 7.28 -7.69 -12.93
C LEU A 139 7.21 -9.21 -12.72
N ARG A 140 6.95 -9.97 -13.79
CA ARG A 140 6.71 -11.42 -13.76
C ARG A 140 7.94 -12.25 -14.11
N SER A 141 8.72 -11.79 -15.08
CA SER A 141 9.95 -12.48 -15.49
C SER A 141 10.95 -11.50 -16.10
N ALA A 142 12.23 -11.85 -16.01
CA ALA A 142 13.33 -11.18 -16.70
C ALA A 142 14.22 -12.27 -17.30
N LYS A 143 14.39 -12.27 -18.63
CA LYS A 143 15.18 -13.27 -19.35
C LYS A 143 16.26 -12.58 -20.16
N LYS A 144 17.52 -12.96 -19.96
CA LYS A 144 18.64 -12.43 -20.74
C LYS A 144 18.77 -13.22 -22.05
N ASN A 145 18.89 -12.50 -23.16
CA ASN A 145 19.29 -13.06 -24.45
C ASN A 145 20.81 -13.32 -24.42
N PRO A 146 21.29 -14.58 -24.57
CA PRO A 146 22.71 -14.88 -24.52
C PRO A 146 23.54 -14.26 -25.65
N GLN A 147 22.93 -14.02 -26.81
CA GLN A 147 23.62 -13.50 -28.00
C GLN A 147 23.70 -11.97 -27.99
N SER A 148 22.58 -11.27 -27.74
CA SER A 148 22.56 -9.80 -27.73
C SER A 148 22.89 -9.19 -26.36
N GLY A 149 22.75 -9.95 -25.28
CA GLY A 149 22.86 -9.46 -23.90
C GLY A 149 21.65 -8.66 -23.42
N GLU A 150 20.68 -8.38 -24.28
CA GLU A 150 19.44 -7.68 -23.94
C GLU A 150 18.56 -8.53 -23.02
N TRP A 151 17.64 -7.87 -22.33
CA TRP A 151 16.70 -8.49 -21.43
C TRP A 151 15.28 -8.39 -21.97
N THR A 152 14.55 -9.48 -21.93
CA THR A 152 13.10 -9.52 -22.15
C THR A 152 12.40 -9.57 -20.80
N LEU A 153 11.56 -8.57 -20.52
CA LEU A 153 10.81 -8.42 -19.27
C LEU A 153 9.32 -8.67 -19.51
N ASP A 154 8.66 -9.53 -18.73
CA ASP A 154 7.19 -9.65 -18.71
C ASP A 154 6.66 -8.74 -17.60
N VAL A 155 6.08 -7.60 -17.98
CA VAL A 155 5.42 -6.65 -17.08
C VAL A 155 3.92 -6.70 -17.32
N ARG A 156 3.14 -6.77 -16.23
CA ARG A 156 1.67 -6.74 -16.30
C ARG A 156 1.10 -5.63 -15.44
N ASN A 157 0.12 -4.91 -15.95
CA ASN A 157 -0.72 -4.07 -15.12
C ASN A 157 -1.90 -4.90 -14.58
N ARG A 158 -1.99 -5.03 -13.25
CA ARG A 158 -3.13 -5.66 -12.55
C ARG A 158 -4.16 -4.64 -12.09
N GLY A 159 -3.88 -3.36 -12.30
CA GLY A 159 -4.80 -2.26 -12.15
C GLY A 159 -5.53 -1.98 -13.46
N ASP A 160 -6.15 -0.81 -13.51
CA ASP A 160 -7.03 -0.35 -14.59
C ASP A 160 -6.63 1.05 -15.12
N LEU A 161 -5.53 1.63 -14.62
CA LEU A 161 -4.93 2.84 -15.16
C LEU A 161 -3.78 2.49 -16.10
N GLU A 162 -3.93 2.79 -17.38
CA GLU A 162 -2.86 2.69 -18.38
C GLU A 162 -2.02 3.96 -18.33
N ALA A 163 -0.81 3.88 -17.77
CA ALA A 163 0.08 5.02 -17.59
C ALA A 163 1.54 4.60 -17.82
N PRO A 164 2.43 5.52 -18.22
CA PRO A 164 3.84 5.23 -18.42
C PRO A 164 4.53 4.89 -17.10
N PHE A 165 5.46 3.96 -17.11
CA PHE A 165 6.19 3.55 -15.91
C PHE A 165 7.68 3.34 -16.18
N PRO A 166 8.56 3.63 -15.22
CA PRO A 166 9.97 3.34 -15.32
C PRO A 166 10.30 1.93 -14.83
N VAL A 167 11.22 1.26 -15.50
CA VAL A 167 11.89 0.04 -15.04
C VAL A 167 13.37 0.34 -14.87
N THR A 168 13.93 -0.08 -13.74
CA THR A 168 15.33 0.13 -13.38
C THR A 168 16.05 -1.20 -13.25
N ALA A 169 17.17 -1.34 -13.96
CA ALA A 169 18.14 -2.40 -13.75
C ALA A 169 18.97 -2.10 -12.50
N LEU A 170 19.12 -3.08 -11.62
CA LEU A 170 19.84 -2.97 -10.36
C LEU A 170 21.03 -3.93 -10.35
N LYS A 171 22.14 -3.48 -9.76
CA LYS A 171 23.30 -4.31 -9.42
C LYS A 171 23.62 -4.13 -7.94
N ASN A 172 23.54 -5.19 -7.15
CA ASN A 172 23.70 -5.14 -5.70
C ASN A 172 22.80 -4.07 -5.02
N GLY A 173 21.59 -3.87 -5.57
CA GLY A 173 20.65 -2.85 -5.11
C GLY A 173 20.93 -1.43 -5.59
N VAL A 174 21.98 -1.20 -6.37
CA VAL A 174 22.32 0.12 -6.94
C VAL A 174 21.72 0.24 -8.36
N PRO A 175 21.00 1.33 -8.68
CA PRO A 175 20.55 1.62 -10.04
C PRO A 175 21.70 1.70 -11.05
N VAL A 176 21.59 0.91 -12.13
CA VAL A 176 22.55 0.91 -13.26
C VAL A 176 21.97 1.65 -14.45
N ALA A 177 20.71 1.41 -14.78
CA ALA A 177 20.02 2.06 -15.89
C ALA A 177 18.51 2.07 -15.64
N THR A 178 17.84 3.13 -16.08
CA THR A 178 16.37 3.27 -16.02
C THR A 178 15.82 3.51 -17.42
N ARG A 179 14.72 2.84 -17.76
CA ARG A 179 13.97 3.01 -19.01
C ARG A 179 12.50 3.21 -18.73
N TRP A 180 11.88 4.16 -19.42
CA TRP A 180 10.44 4.39 -19.38
C TRP A 180 9.76 3.60 -20.49
N TYR A 181 8.56 3.11 -20.19
CA TYR A 181 7.70 2.39 -21.12
C TYR A 181 6.28 2.95 -21.02
N ASP A 182 5.61 3.11 -22.16
CA ASP A 182 4.25 3.66 -22.21
C ASP A 182 3.18 2.65 -21.82
N ALA A 183 3.45 1.35 -22.02
CA ALA A 183 2.50 0.27 -21.78
C ALA A 183 3.19 -1.00 -21.25
N PRO A 184 2.49 -1.81 -20.43
CA PRO A 184 2.97 -3.11 -19.97
C PRO A 184 2.96 -4.14 -21.11
N GLY A 185 3.70 -5.23 -20.92
CA GLY A 185 3.76 -6.33 -21.87
C GLY A 185 5.13 -7.01 -21.85
N MET A 186 5.52 -7.54 -23.01
CA MET A 186 6.86 -8.06 -23.23
C MET A 186 7.77 -6.91 -23.64
N LEU A 187 8.59 -6.43 -22.71
CA LEU A 187 9.44 -5.26 -22.88
C LEU A 187 10.87 -5.68 -23.19
N THR A 188 11.51 -4.99 -24.13
CA THR A 188 12.95 -5.10 -24.34
C THR A 188 13.66 -4.07 -23.47
N PHE A 189 14.60 -4.54 -22.66
CA PHE A 189 15.50 -3.70 -21.89
C PHE A 189 16.94 -3.93 -22.41
N PRO A 190 17.70 -2.86 -22.76
CA PRO A 190 19.03 -3.00 -23.34
C PRO A 190 19.99 -3.81 -22.45
N ASN A 191 21.10 -4.28 -23.04
CA ASN A 191 22.13 -4.98 -22.25
C ASN A 191 22.58 -4.13 -21.05
N ALA A 192 22.44 -4.71 -19.87
CA ALA A 192 22.82 -4.12 -18.59
C ALA A 192 23.39 -5.23 -17.68
N ASP A 193 24.42 -4.90 -16.92
CA ASP A 193 24.90 -5.75 -15.83
C ASP A 193 23.96 -5.63 -14.63
N ALA A 194 22.96 -6.51 -14.57
CA ALA A 194 21.89 -6.47 -13.59
C ALA A 194 21.69 -7.82 -12.88
N ASP A 195 21.55 -7.79 -11.56
CA ASP A 195 21.13 -8.92 -10.73
C ASP A 195 19.67 -8.82 -10.28
N ALA A 196 19.03 -7.68 -10.52
CA ALA A 196 17.60 -7.49 -10.33
C ALA A 196 17.04 -6.39 -11.25
N PHE A 197 15.72 -6.39 -11.40
CA PHE A 197 14.95 -5.33 -12.03
C PHE A 197 13.86 -4.86 -11.09
N SER A 198 13.60 -3.56 -11.07
CA SER A 198 12.59 -2.93 -10.22
C SER A 198 11.76 -1.94 -11.02
N ILE A 199 10.43 -2.07 -10.95
CA ILE A 199 9.51 -1.07 -11.47
C ILE A 199 9.44 0.09 -10.48
N ASP A 200 9.71 1.30 -10.98
CA ASP A 200 9.60 2.55 -10.24
C ASP A 200 10.35 2.59 -8.90
N THR A 201 11.67 2.34 -8.97
CA THR A 201 12.60 2.50 -7.83
C THR A 201 12.61 3.92 -7.26
N GLY A 202 12.25 4.92 -8.07
CA GLY A 202 12.21 6.33 -7.65
C GLY A 202 10.95 6.74 -6.89
N HIS A 203 9.95 5.84 -6.77
CA HIS A 203 8.66 6.14 -6.15
C HIS A 203 7.90 7.30 -6.82
N VAL A 204 7.99 7.39 -8.15
CA VAL A 204 7.37 8.46 -8.94
C VAL A 204 6.00 8.05 -9.47
N ALA A 205 5.85 6.80 -9.92
CA ALA A 205 4.57 6.25 -10.34
C ALA A 205 3.69 5.92 -9.12
N LEU A 206 2.38 6.08 -9.24
CA LEU A 206 1.44 5.81 -8.14
C LEU A 206 0.97 4.35 -8.10
N ASP A 207 1.95 3.43 -8.00
CA ASP A 207 1.72 1.98 -7.95
C ASP A 207 1.15 1.55 -6.59
N ILE A 208 -0.04 0.93 -6.61
CA ILE A 208 -0.72 0.53 -5.37
C ILE A 208 -0.08 -0.67 -4.67
N ASN A 209 0.78 -1.44 -5.34
CA ASN A 209 1.35 -2.67 -4.81
C ASN A 209 2.82 -2.89 -5.19
N ARG A 210 3.70 -2.07 -4.62
CA ARG A 210 5.17 -2.19 -4.70
C ARG A 210 5.78 -3.59 -4.51
N LYS A 211 5.07 -4.51 -3.84
CA LYS A 211 5.52 -5.88 -3.55
C LYS A 211 5.72 -6.76 -4.78
N ASN A 212 5.19 -6.37 -5.92
CA ASN A 212 5.35 -7.11 -7.17
C ASN A 212 6.26 -6.37 -8.18
N ASN A 213 6.95 -5.30 -7.75
CA ASN A 213 7.77 -4.48 -8.62
C ASN A 213 9.21 -4.99 -8.76
N LEU A 214 9.74 -5.70 -7.75
CA LEU A 214 11.12 -6.17 -7.70
C LEU A 214 11.22 -7.65 -8.10
N LEU A 215 12.14 -7.96 -9.02
CA LEU A 215 12.46 -9.32 -9.43
C LEU A 215 13.98 -9.49 -9.53
N ARG A 216 14.55 -10.45 -8.80
CA ARG A 216 15.95 -10.86 -8.99
C ARG A 216 16.09 -11.67 -10.28
N THR A 217 17.23 -11.57 -10.95
CA THR A 217 17.49 -12.29 -12.22
C THR A 217 17.94 -13.74 -11.98
N GLY A 218 18.24 -14.12 -10.74
CA GLY A 218 18.61 -15.47 -10.34
C GLY A 218 18.36 -15.76 -8.86
N GLY A 219 18.83 -16.93 -8.41
CA GLY A 219 18.65 -17.41 -7.03
C GLY A 219 17.38 -18.23 -6.80
N PHE A 220 17.26 -18.79 -5.60
CA PHE A 220 16.06 -19.52 -5.17
C PHE A 220 14.92 -18.52 -4.88
N MET A 221 13.76 -18.72 -5.52
CA MET A 221 12.60 -17.82 -5.45
C MET A 221 12.93 -16.35 -5.76
N PRO A 222 13.20 -15.99 -7.03
CA PRO A 222 13.71 -14.66 -7.40
C PRO A 222 12.76 -13.48 -7.10
N GLY A 223 11.46 -13.75 -7.01
CA GLY A 223 10.44 -12.78 -6.60
C GLY A 223 10.13 -12.79 -5.09
N PHE A 224 10.84 -13.61 -4.29
CA PHE A 224 10.64 -13.65 -2.85
C PHE A 224 11.53 -12.60 -2.16
N GLU A 225 10.86 -11.75 -1.40
CA GLU A 225 11.51 -10.69 -0.65
C GLU A 225 12.20 -11.25 0.60
N PRO A 226 13.32 -10.65 1.03
CA PRO A 226 13.91 -11.02 2.30
C PRO A 226 12.96 -10.65 3.45
N LEU A 227 12.98 -11.48 4.50
CA LEU A 227 12.25 -11.21 5.76
C LEU A 227 12.92 -10.04 6.49
N ASP A 228 12.12 -9.07 6.95
CA ASP A 228 12.54 -8.02 7.88
C ASP A 228 11.86 -8.24 9.23
N VAL A 229 12.62 -8.39 10.31
CA VAL A 229 12.06 -8.50 11.66
C VAL A 229 12.26 -7.18 12.38
N ALA A 230 11.15 -6.56 12.80
CA ALA A 230 11.17 -5.25 13.45
C ALA A 230 10.45 -5.28 14.79
N VAL A 231 10.95 -4.54 15.78
CA VAL A 231 10.25 -4.41 17.07
C VAL A 231 8.96 -3.61 16.89
N PHE A 232 8.92 -2.64 15.98
CA PHE A 232 7.72 -1.87 15.66
C PHE A 232 7.75 -1.48 14.19
N ALA A 233 6.68 -1.81 13.45
CA ALA A 233 6.54 -1.42 12.04
C ALA A 233 5.09 -1.07 11.72
N PRO A 234 4.70 0.22 11.78
CA PRO A 234 3.37 0.66 11.39
C PRO A 234 3.21 0.66 9.87
N PHE A 235 4.29 0.97 9.13
CA PHE A 235 4.34 1.03 7.67
C PHE A 235 4.94 -0.21 7.03
N GLN A 236 4.47 -0.54 5.84
CA GLN A 236 5.04 -1.59 5.00
C GLN A 236 6.31 -1.10 4.31
N GLU A 237 7.35 -1.93 4.33
CA GLU A 237 8.54 -1.73 3.50
C GLU A 237 8.30 -2.29 2.10
N PRO A 238 8.48 -1.51 1.01
CA PRO A 238 8.28 -1.97 -0.36
C PRO A 238 9.08 -3.22 -0.74
N GLY A 239 10.37 -3.28 -0.42
CA GLY A 239 11.27 -4.36 -0.86
C GLY A 239 11.47 -5.53 0.11
N ARG A 240 10.79 -5.53 1.27
CA ARG A 240 10.97 -6.56 2.32
C ARG A 240 9.69 -7.06 2.94
N SER A 241 9.62 -8.35 3.25
CA SER A 241 8.49 -8.92 3.96
C SER A 241 8.63 -8.69 5.47
N THR A 242 8.00 -7.64 5.99
CA THR A 242 8.13 -7.27 7.41
C THR A 242 7.25 -8.11 8.35
N LEU A 243 7.87 -8.68 9.39
CA LEU A 243 7.28 -9.27 10.59
C LEU A 243 7.60 -8.36 11.78
N ALA A 244 6.57 -7.73 12.34
CA ALA A 244 6.69 -6.86 13.49
C ALA A 244 6.40 -7.61 14.80
N ALA A 245 7.13 -7.30 15.86
CA ALA A 245 7.06 -7.97 17.16
C ALA A 245 7.12 -6.94 18.31
N ILE A 246 5.96 -6.57 18.87
CA ILE A 246 5.90 -5.70 20.07
C ILE A 246 5.57 -6.53 21.31
N PRO A 247 6.08 -6.18 22.50
CA PRO A 247 5.60 -6.78 23.74
C PRO A 247 4.12 -6.44 23.96
N TRP A 248 3.37 -7.37 24.54
CA TRP A 248 2.02 -7.10 25.06
C TRP A 248 1.87 -7.64 26.48
N ILE A 249 1.01 -6.97 27.26
CA ILE A 249 0.66 -7.35 28.61
C ILE A 249 -0.87 -7.45 28.70
N GLY A 250 -1.35 -8.47 29.40
CA GLY A 250 -2.77 -8.64 29.67
C GLY A 250 -3.01 -9.26 31.03
N TRP A 251 -4.29 -9.32 31.43
CA TRP A 251 -4.67 -9.92 32.70
C TRP A 251 -6.02 -10.61 32.60
N ASN A 252 -6.17 -11.76 33.26
CA ASN A 252 -7.46 -12.34 33.61
C ASN A 252 -7.38 -13.05 34.99
N ASN A 253 -8.53 -13.49 35.52
CA ASN A 253 -8.61 -14.06 36.87
C ASN A 253 -7.78 -15.34 37.08
N TYR A 254 -7.53 -16.12 36.03
CA TYR A 254 -6.91 -17.45 36.10
C TYR A 254 -5.44 -17.38 35.67
N ASP A 255 -5.18 -16.85 34.48
CA ASP A 255 -3.83 -16.61 33.96
C ASP A 255 -3.04 -15.53 34.71
N LYS A 256 -3.73 -14.71 35.52
CA LYS A 256 -3.17 -13.52 36.19
C LYS A 256 -2.48 -12.63 35.16
N THR A 257 -1.31 -12.11 35.47
CA THR A 257 -0.53 -11.31 34.53
C THR A 257 -0.03 -12.19 33.40
N MET A 258 -0.36 -11.82 32.17
CA MET A 258 0.15 -12.43 30.94
C MET A 258 1.15 -11.48 30.29
N ILE A 259 2.34 -11.99 29.98
CA ILE A 259 3.37 -11.23 29.25
C ILE A 259 3.71 -12.01 27.99
N GLY A 260 3.73 -11.31 26.85
CA GLY A 260 3.90 -11.97 25.56
C GLY A 260 4.43 -11.06 24.46
N VAL A 261 4.41 -11.60 23.25
CA VAL A 261 4.83 -10.90 22.03
C VAL A 261 3.67 -10.88 21.03
N LEU A 262 3.34 -9.71 20.52
CA LEU A 262 2.39 -9.52 19.43
C LEU A 262 3.16 -9.53 18.11
N LEU A 263 3.00 -10.60 17.36
CA LEU A 263 3.53 -10.78 16.01
C LEU A 263 2.50 -10.32 14.99
N TYR A 264 2.84 -9.38 14.13
CA TYR A 264 1.92 -8.84 13.13
C TYR A 264 2.64 -8.38 11.87
N ASN A 265 1.90 -8.20 10.78
CA ASN A 265 2.44 -7.51 9.62
C ASN A 265 1.94 -6.05 9.55
N PRO A 266 2.72 -5.09 9.01
CA PRO A 266 2.39 -3.68 9.12
C PRO A 266 0.99 -3.30 8.62
N MET A 267 0.25 -2.53 9.41
CA MET A 267 -1.16 -2.26 9.15
C MET A 267 -1.39 -1.17 8.10
N ILE A 268 -0.40 -0.30 7.88
CA ILE A 268 -0.51 0.88 7.03
C ILE A 268 0.48 0.79 5.86
N PRO A 269 0.09 1.16 4.64
CA PRO A 269 -1.30 1.24 4.18
C PRO A 269 -1.92 -0.16 4.11
N SER A 270 -3.25 -0.23 4.18
CA SER A 270 -3.96 -1.51 4.37
C SER A 270 -3.69 -2.51 3.22
N ARG A 271 -3.55 -3.80 3.55
CA ARG A 271 -3.10 -4.87 2.64
C ARG A 271 -4.15 -5.99 2.52
N ARG A 272 -4.04 -6.82 1.48
CA ARG A 272 -4.99 -7.94 1.26
C ARG A 272 -4.96 -8.95 2.41
N PHE A 273 -3.77 -9.36 2.86
CA PHE A 273 -3.60 -10.30 3.97
C PHE A 273 -3.03 -9.60 5.20
N GLN A 274 -3.77 -9.60 6.30
CA GLN A 274 -3.35 -9.05 7.59
C GLN A 274 -3.39 -10.15 8.65
N TYR A 275 -2.42 -10.14 9.55
CA TYR A 275 -2.43 -11.03 10.70
C TYR A 275 -1.93 -10.33 11.96
N TYR A 276 -2.45 -10.79 13.10
CA TYR A 276 -1.81 -10.59 14.38
C TYR A 276 -1.92 -11.86 15.24
N ILE A 277 -0.84 -12.23 15.90
CA ILE A 277 -0.72 -13.43 16.73
C ILE A 277 -0.07 -12.97 18.03
N ALA A 278 -0.74 -13.18 19.15
CA ALA A 278 -0.36 -12.67 20.46
C ALA A 278 -0.24 -13.82 21.48
N PRO A 279 0.79 -14.68 21.40
CA PRO A 279 1.10 -15.60 22.48
C PRO A 279 1.57 -14.83 23.72
N GLY A 280 1.16 -15.29 24.90
CA GLY A 280 1.61 -14.76 26.18
C GLY A 280 1.64 -15.84 27.25
N PHE A 281 2.58 -15.72 28.18
CA PHE A 281 2.74 -16.63 29.30
C PHE A 281 1.99 -16.07 30.53
N GLY A 282 1.05 -16.85 31.07
CA GLY A 282 0.29 -16.50 32.27
C GLY A 282 1.04 -16.85 33.55
N THR A 283 1.23 -15.88 34.43
CA THR A 283 1.90 -16.05 35.74
C THR A 283 1.08 -16.85 36.75
N GLY A 284 -0.25 -16.90 36.58
CA GLY A 284 -1.13 -17.69 37.43
C GLY A 284 -1.09 -19.19 37.12
N THR A 285 -1.32 -19.52 35.86
CA THR A 285 -1.44 -20.91 35.39
C THR A 285 -0.10 -21.54 34.98
N GLY A 286 0.94 -20.73 34.80
CA GLY A 286 2.24 -21.19 34.27
C GLY A 286 2.17 -21.71 32.83
N LYS A 287 1.11 -21.35 32.08
CA LYS A 287 0.85 -21.86 30.73
C LYS A 287 0.70 -20.71 29.72
N PHE A 288 0.86 -21.03 28.44
CA PHE A 288 0.60 -20.08 27.36
C PHE A 288 -0.90 -19.89 27.11
N ALA A 289 -1.28 -18.62 26.90
CA ALA A 289 -2.59 -18.16 26.49
C ALA A 289 -2.44 -17.06 25.44
N GLY A 290 -3.52 -16.69 24.75
CA GLY A 290 -3.44 -15.64 23.76
C GLY A 290 -4.50 -15.70 22.68
N LEU A 291 -4.24 -14.97 21.59
CA LEU A 291 -5.15 -14.85 20.47
C LEU A 291 -4.41 -14.74 19.15
N ALA A 292 -5.10 -15.08 18.07
CA ALA A 292 -4.66 -14.91 16.70
C ALA A 292 -5.83 -14.44 15.85
N ASP A 293 -5.58 -13.60 14.86
CA ASP A 293 -6.56 -13.16 13.88
C ASP A 293 -5.88 -13.06 12.52
N LEU A 294 -6.48 -13.71 11.54
CA LEU A 294 -6.05 -13.72 10.16
C LEU A 294 -7.17 -13.10 9.33
N ARG A 295 -6.84 -12.17 8.45
CA ARG A 295 -7.82 -11.49 7.59
C ARG A 295 -7.32 -11.47 6.16
N TRP A 296 -8.20 -11.86 5.25
CA TRP A 296 -8.00 -11.73 3.82
C TRP A 296 -9.12 -10.88 3.24
N LYS A 297 -8.78 -9.72 2.69
CA LYS A 297 -9.73 -8.82 2.01
C LYS A 297 -9.50 -8.79 0.50
N TRP A 298 -10.58 -8.60 -0.24
CA TRP A 298 -10.57 -8.38 -1.68
C TRP A 298 -11.72 -7.45 -2.10
N PHE A 299 -11.69 -7.01 -3.37
CA PHE A 299 -12.59 -5.99 -3.90
C PHE A 299 -13.28 -6.53 -5.16
N PRO A 300 -14.37 -7.31 -5.02
CA PRO A 300 -15.05 -7.89 -6.17
C PRO A 300 -15.89 -6.89 -6.97
N GLY A 301 -16.16 -5.69 -6.41
CA GLY A 301 -16.98 -4.68 -7.06
C GLY A 301 -18.48 -5.00 -7.00
N GLY A 302 -19.27 -4.35 -7.86
CA GLY A 302 -20.71 -4.59 -7.96
C GLY A 302 -21.46 -4.28 -6.66
N LEU A 303 -22.27 -5.23 -6.19
CA LEU A 303 -23.05 -5.12 -4.95
C LEU A 303 -22.16 -5.09 -3.69
N PHE A 304 -21.02 -5.78 -3.74
CA PHE A 304 -20.10 -5.92 -2.63
C PHE A 304 -18.74 -5.30 -2.97
N PRO A 305 -18.58 -3.96 -2.91
CA PRO A 305 -17.31 -3.31 -3.27
C PRO A 305 -16.11 -3.83 -2.46
N ARG A 306 -16.35 -4.33 -1.24
CA ARG A 306 -15.33 -4.96 -0.39
C ARG A 306 -15.87 -6.22 0.27
N ALA A 307 -15.05 -7.26 0.28
CA ALA A 307 -15.31 -8.49 1.02
C ALA A 307 -14.08 -8.89 1.84
N GLU A 308 -14.29 -9.54 2.97
CA GLU A 308 -13.26 -9.95 3.93
C GLU A 308 -13.59 -11.33 4.50
N LEU A 309 -12.65 -12.26 4.41
CA LEU A 309 -12.66 -13.50 5.16
C LEU A 309 -11.73 -13.33 6.36
N GLY A 310 -12.13 -13.86 7.50
CA GLY A 310 -11.31 -13.84 8.70
C GLY A 310 -11.38 -15.15 9.46
N LEU A 311 -10.32 -15.42 10.21
CA LEU A 311 -10.25 -16.50 11.17
C LEU A 311 -9.65 -15.94 12.45
N SER A 312 -10.46 -15.89 13.51
CA SER A 312 -9.98 -15.52 14.84
C SER A 312 -9.91 -16.76 15.72
N ALA A 313 -8.84 -16.89 16.48
CA ALA A 313 -8.65 -17.94 17.48
C ALA A 313 -8.24 -17.29 18.81
N LYS A 314 -8.72 -17.82 19.93
CA LYS A 314 -8.24 -17.41 21.25
C LYS A 314 -8.33 -18.56 22.25
N THR A 315 -7.43 -18.56 23.22
CA THR A 315 -7.44 -19.53 24.32
C THR A 315 -6.94 -18.89 25.59
N PHE A 316 -7.66 -19.11 26.69
CA PHE A 316 -7.39 -18.60 28.03
C PHE A 316 -7.93 -19.58 29.06
N HIS A 317 -7.44 -19.50 30.30
CA HIS A 317 -8.00 -20.28 31.40
C HIS A 317 -9.22 -19.56 31.99
N PHE A 318 -10.21 -20.34 32.40
CA PHE A 318 -11.51 -19.83 32.82
C PHE A 318 -12.06 -20.47 34.09
N ASP A 319 -11.42 -21.51 34.60
CA ASP A 319 -11.79 -22.13 35.87
C ASP A 319 -10.59 -22.85 36.49
N HIS A 320 -10.70 -23.23 37.76
CA HIS A 320 -9.73 -24.05 38.46
C HIS A 320 -10.37 -25.35 38.95
N ASN A 321 -9.81 -26.49 38.57
CA ASN A 321 -10.22 -27.79 39.06
C ASN A 321 -9.53 -28.06 40.40
N TRP A 322 -10.30 -27.90 41.49
CA TRP A 322 -9.82 -28.11 42.86
C TRP A 322 -9.57 -29.58 43.22
N GLN A 323 -10.17 -30.52 42.48
CA GLN A 323 -10.04 -31.95 42.78
C GLN A 323 -8.71 -32.51 42.25
N ASP A 324 -8.34 -32.13 41.03
CA ASP A 324 -7.15 -32.62 40.32
C ASP A 324 -6.02 -31.57 40.23
N ASP A 325 -6.20 -30.41 40.85
CA ASP A 325 -5.24 -29.29 40.93
C ASP A 325 -4.72 -28.81 39.56
N TYR A 326 -5.64 -28.48 38.65
CA TYR A 326 -5.29 -27.88 37.36
C TYR A 326 -6.30 -26.84 36.86
N ASP A 327 -5.81 -25.83 36.15
CA ASP A 327 -6.67 -24.80 35.53
C ASP A 327 -7.31 -25.29 34.23
N LEU A 328 -8.64 -25.12 34.12
CA LEU A 328 -9.42 -25.42 32.94
C LEU A 328 -9.25 -24.34 31.87
N ARG A 329 -9.06 -24.78 30.64
CA ARG A 329 -8.87 -23.93 29.46
C ARG A 329 -10.06 -24.00 28.51
N PHE A 330 -10.38 -22.87 27.90
CA PHE A 330 -11.24 -22.86 26.72
C PHE A 330 -10.43 -22.46 25.48
N TYR A 331 -10.91 -22.90 24.32
CA TYR A 331 -10.51 -22.35 23.05
C TYR A 331 -11.75 -21.90 22.28
N LYS A 332 -11.60 -20.79 21.56
CA LYS A 332 -12.62 -20.28 20.63
C LYS A 332 -11.98 -20.10 19.27
N VAL A 333 -12.56 -20.73 18.25
CA VAL A 333 -12.22 -20.53 16.84
C VAL A 333 -13.45 -19.94 16.15
N SER A 334 -13.27 -18.84 15.45
CA SER A 334 -14.35 -18.05 14.88
C SER A 334 -14.02 -17.63 13.45
N PRO A 335 -14.32 -18.48 12.45
CA PRO A 335 -14.33 -18.06 11.06
C PRO A 335 -15.42 -17.00 10.85
N GLN A 336 -15.11 -16.00 10.05
CA GLN A 336 -15.98 -14.88 9.74
C GLN A 336 -15.89 -14.48 8.27
N ALA A 337 -17.00 -14.01 7.72
CA ALA A 337 -17.07 -13.42 6.40
C ALA A 337 -17.85 -12.11 6.49
N ARG A 338 -17.24 -11.01 6.04
CA ARG A 338 -17.84 -9.68 6.04
C ARG A 338 -17.92 -9.18 4.60
N PHE A 339 -19.09 -8.69 4.23
CA PHE A 339 -19.34 -8.08 2.93
C PHE A 339 -19.87 -6.66 3.13
N GLU A 340 -19.18 -5.67 2.58
CA GLU A 340 -19.62 -4.28 2.54
C GLU A 340 -20.63 -4.11 1.42
N LEU A 341 -21.81 -3.57 1.72
CA LEU A 341 -22.81 -3.27 0.70
C LEU A 341 -22.47 -1.94 0.02
N ARG A 342 -22.71 -1.88 -1.29
CA ARG A 342 -22.57 -0.64 -2.04
C ARG A 342 -23.54 0.42 -1.51
N ASP A 343 -22.99 1.48 -0.93
CA ASP A 343 -23.74 2.65 -0.52
C ASP A 343 -23.42 3.85 -1.43
N ARG A 344 -24.37 4.76 -1.60
CA ARG A 344 -24.20 6.05 -2.27
C ARG A 344 -24.00 7.19 -1.28
N SER A 345 -24.21 6.94 0.02
CA SER A 345 -23.98 7.89 1.10
C SER A 345 -22.52 7.89 1.55
N THR A 346 -22.00 9.07 1.87
CA THR A 346 -20.72 9.23 2.59
C THR A 346 -20.88 9.06 4.11
N SER A 347 -22.12 9.12 4.61
CA SER A 347 -22.44 9.16 6.05
C SER A 347 -22.77 7.79 6.63
N PHE A 348 -23.24 6.86 5.81
CA PHE A 348 -23.62 5.52 6.23
C PHE A 348 -22.81 4.46 5.50
N ARG A 349 -22.57 3.35 6.18
CA ARG A 349 -21.99 2.15 5.58
C ARG A 349 -22.70 0.93 6.12
N GLN A 350 -23.09 0.05 5.23
CA GLN A 350 -23.84 -1.15 5.56
C GLN A 350 -22.97 -2.39 5.31
N TYR A 351 -23.09 -3.39 6.17
CA TYR A 351 -22.30 -4.62 6.09
C TYR A 351 -23.16 -5.83 6.42
N LEU A 352 -22.96 -6.92 5.67
CA LEU A 352 -23.38 -8.26 6.09
C LEU A 352 -22.19 -8.91 6.79
N ASN A 353 -22.41 -9.43 7.99
CA ASN A 353 -21.37 -10.09 8.78
C ASN A 353 -21.84 -11.48 9.21
N PHE A 354 -21.18 -12.50 8.68
CA PHE A 354 -21.40 -13.89 9.02
C PHE A 354 -20.28 -14.34 9.95
N ARG A 355 -20.63 -14.93 11.08
CA ARG A 355 -19.66 -15.41 12.07
C ARG A 355 -20.16 -16.70 12.70
N VAL A 356 -19.34 -17.74 12.67
CA VAL A 356 -19.59 -19.02 13.35
C VAL A 356 -18.65 -19.11 14.54
N LEU A 357 -19.14 -19.59 15.68
CA LEU A 357 -18.35 -19.70 16.91
C LEU A 357 -18.18 -21.17 17.30
N PHE A 358 -16.98 -21.70 17.14
CA PHE A 358 -16.59 -22.98 17.72
C PHE A 358 -15.95 -22.72 19.08
N ILE A 359 -16.61 -23.16 20.15
CA ILE A 359 -16.11 -23.01 21.51
C ILE A 359 -15.94 -24.42 22.09
N GLY A 360 -14.70 -24.77 22.38
CA GLY A 360 -14.38 -25.95 23.19
C GLY A 360 -13.92 -25.51 24.56
N LYS A 361 -14.34 -26.23 25.59
CA LYS A 361 -13.87 -26.06 26.95
C LYS A 361 -13.42 -27.40 27.47
N GLU A 362 -12.32 -27.41 28.21
CA GLU A 362 -11.98 -28.52 29.07
C GLU A 362 -13.10 -28.65 30.10
N ASN A 363 -13.58 -29.88 30.27
CA ASN A 363 -14.52 -30.21 31.32
C ASN A 363 -13.77 -31.00 32.37
N ASP A 364 -14.24 -30.87 33.61
CA ASP A 364 -13.87 -31.76 34.69
C ASP A 364 -14.21 -33.21 34.27
N VAL A 365 -13.19 -34.06 34.15
CA VAL A 365 -13.37 -35.45 33.73
C VAL A 365 -13.72 -36.24 34.98
N ARG A 366 -14.99 -36.64 35.09
CA ARG A 366 -15.43 -37.64 36.09
C ARG A 366 -15.03 -39.04 35.70
#